data_AF-A0A9Q3ZHP8-F1
#
_entry.id   AF-A0A9Q3ZHP8-F1
#
_cell.length_a   1.000
_cell.length_b   1.000
_cell.length_c   1.000
_cell.angle_alpha   90.00
_cell.angle_beta   90.00
_cell.angle_gamma   90.00
#
_symmetry.space_group_name_H-M   'P 1'
#
loop_
_entity.id
_entity.type
_entity.pdbx_description
1 polymer ?
#
loop_
_entity_poly.entity_id
_entity_poly.type
_entity_poly.pdbx_seq_one_letter_code
_entity_poly.pdbx_strand_id
1 'polypeptide(L)' 'MSDQNNSGSDRPNFLQVLKSILAGLFGVQSHANRERDFNKGNPGDYIGVYVILVLALVIGVFVVVKMVLSAAGS' A
#
# COMPACT_ATOMS: atom_id res chain seq x y z
N MET A 1 -36.00 -11.03 -5.06
CA MET A 1 -35.74 -9.72 -4.42
C MET A 1 -35.50 -10.00 -2.95
N SER A 2 -34.25 -9.99 -2.51
CA SER A 2 -33.88 -10.22 -1.12
C SER A 2 -32.75 -9.25 -0.78
N ASP A 3 -33.16 -8.08 -0.31
CA ASP A 3 -32.32 -7.15 0.41
C ASP A 3 -31.89 -7.78 1.73
N GLN A 4 -30.58 -7.85 1.98
CA GLN A 4 -30.04 -8.02 3.32
C GLN A 4 -29.00 -6.93 3.58
N ASN A 5 -29.44 -5.94 4.34
CA ASN A 5 -28.64 -4.98 5.07
C ASN A 5 -27.77 -5.71 6.12
N ASN A 6 -26.45 -5.57 6.00
CA ASN A 6 -25.54 -5.72 7.13
C ASN A 6 -24.55 -4.55 7.12
N SER A 7 -24.83 -3.60 8.01
CA SER A 7 -23.93 -2.51 8.37
C SER A 7 -22.80 -3.06 9.22
N GLY A 8 -21.57 -3.09 8.71
CA GLY A 8 -20.40 -3.53 9.46
C GLY A 8 -19.09 -3.21 8.73
N SER A 9 -18.51 -2.04 9.04
CA SER A 9 -17.21 -1.51 8.59
C SER A 9 -17.08 -1.14 7.10
N ASP A 10 -17.49 0.08 6.78
CA ASP A 10 -17.32 0.73 5.46
C ASP A 10 -15.87 1.20 5.18
N ARG A 11 -14.89 0.61 5.89
CA ARG A 11 -13.46 0.85 5.70
C ARG A 11 -12.87 -0.36 4.98
N PRO A 12 -12.07 -0.16 3.92
CA PRO A 12 -11.40 -1.27 3.28
C PRO A 12 -10.57 -2.03 4.33
N ASN A 13 -10.82 -3.34 4.43
CA ASN A 13 -10.06 -4.22 5.30
C ASN A 13 -8.56 -4.14 4.91
N PHE A 14 -7.66 -4.37 5.86
CA PHE A 14 -6.21 -4.38 5.66
C PHE A 14 -5.78 -5.16 4.41
N LEU A 15 -6.41 -6.31 4.17
CA LEU A 15 -6.15 -7.15 2.99
C LEU A 15 -6.50 -6.46 1.66
N GLN A 16 -7.55 -5.63 1.64
CA GLN A 16 -7.93 -4.84 0.46
C GLN A 16 -6.95 -3.68 0.22
N VAL A 17 -6.48 -3.04 1.29
CA VAL A 17 -5.47 -1.98 1.21
C VAL A 17 -4.15 -2.55 0.67
N LEU A 18 -3.71 -3.70 1.19
CA LEU A 18 -2.51 -4.38 0.69
C LEU A 18 -2.62 -4.76 -0.80
N LYS A 19 -3.77 -5.31 -1.22
CA LYS A 19 -4.02 -5.61 -2.64
C LYS A 19 -4.02 -4.35 -3.51
N SER A 20 -4.57 -3.24 -3.00
CA SER A 20 -4.54 -1.95 -3.71
C SER A 20 -3.12 -1.47 -3.96
N ILE A 21 -2.26 -1.52 -2.94
CA ILE A 21 -0.86 -1.11 -3.02
C ILE A 21 -0.09 -2.01 -4.00
N LEU A 22 -0.27 -3.33 -3.91
CA LEU A 22 0.37 -4.28 -4.84
C LEU A 22 -0.10 -4.07 -6.28
N ALA A 23 -1.41 -3.89 -6.51
CA ALA A 23 -1.95 -3.60 -7.83
C ALA A 23 -1.40 -2.27 -8.38
N GLY A 24 -1.21 -1.25 -7.54
CA GLY A 24 -0.56 0.00 -7.89
C GLY A 24 0.92 -0.16 -8.26
N LEU A 25 1.68 -0.98 -7.52
CA LEU A 25 3.08 -1.28 -7.80
C LEU A 25 3.29 -2.00 -9.14
N PHE A 26 2.35 -2.87 -9.52
CA PHE A 26 2.36 -3.57 -10.81
C PHE A 26 1.60 -2.82 -11.92
N GLY A 27 1.08 -1.63 -11.66
CA GLY A 27 0.36 -0.80 -12.63
C GLY A 27 -1.08 -1.25 -12.97
N VAL A 28 -1.59 -2.31 -12.33
CA VAL A 28 -2.95 -2.86 -12.53
C VAL A 28 -3.98 -2.17 -11.61
N GLN A 29 -3.84 -0.87 -11.39
CA GLN A 29 -4.79 -0.11 -10.57
C GLN A 29 -6.12 0.06 -11.33
N SER A 30 -7.13 -0.76 -10.98
CA SER A 30 -8.48 -0.67 -11.55
C SER A 30 -9.19 0.62 -11.14
N HIS A 31 -10.05 1.15 -12.03
CA HIS A 31 -10.85 2.35 -11.82
C HIS A 31 -11.73 2.26 -10.56
N ALA A 32 -12.28 1.08 -10.26
CA ALA A 32 -13.09 0.84 -9.06
C ALA A 32 -12.27 1.00 -7.77
N ASN A 33 -10.98 0.65 -7.80
CA ASN A 33 -10.11 0.80 -6.66
C ASN A 33 -9.75 2.28 -6.46
N ARG A 34 -9.52 3.03 -7.54
CA ARG A 34 -9.38 4.50 -7.49
C ARG A 34 -10.62 5.18 -6.95
N GLU A 35 -11.80 4.84 -7.46
CA GLU A 35 -13.03 5.52 -7.09
C GLU A 35 -13.38 5.32 -5.61
N ARG A 36 -13.15 4.12 -5.07
CA ARG A 36 -13.23 3.89 -3.62
C ARG A 36 -12.18 4.69 -2.86
N ASP A 37 -10.96 4.71 -3.36
CA ASP A 37 -9.84 5.36 -2.70
C ASP A 37 -10.00 6.91 -2.69
N PHE A 38 -10.58 7.48 -3.74
CA PHE A 38 -10.89 8.91 -3.89
C PHE A 38 -12.20 9.36 -3.21
N ASN A 39 -13.26 8.55 -3.21
CA ASN A 39 -14.55 8.94 -2.62
C ASN A 39 -14.65 8.65 -1.12
N LYS A 40 -13.87 7.71 -0.57
CA LYS A 40 -13.99 7.29 0.84
C LYS A 40 -12.72 7.47 1.67
N GLY A 41 -11.57 7.75 1.06
CA GLY A 41 -10.28 7.82 1.77
C GLY A 41 -9.86 9.23 2.17
N ASN A 42 -9.31 9.38 3.38
CA ASN A 42 -8.76 10.65 3.84
C ASN A 42 -7.34 10.83 3.25
N PRO A 43 -6.97 12.00 2.68
CA PRO A 43 -5.66 12.22 2.08
C PRO A 43 -4.47 11.90 3.00
N GLY A 44 -4.64 12.09 4.32
CA GLY A 44 -3.62 11.79 5.32
C GLY A 44 -3.25 10.30 5.42
N ASP A 45 -4.20 9.40 5.22
CA ASP A 45 -3.95 7.95 5.30
C ASP A 45 -3.04 7.49 4.16
N TYR A 46 -3.23 8.04 2.96
CA TYR A 46 -2.38 7.75 1.80
C TYR A 46 -0.96 8.28 1.98
N ILE A 47 -0.81 9.50 2.52
CA ILE A 47 0.50 10.09 2.80
C ILE A 47 1.24 9.23 3.84
N GLY A 48 0.57 8.81 4.91
CA GLY A 48 1.16 7.94 5.93
C GLY A 48 1.69 6.62 5.37
N VAL A 49 0.87 5.94 4.54
CA VAL A 49 1.29 4.71 3.85
C VAL A 49 2.49 4.96 2.93
N TYR A 50 2.49 6.07 2.20
CA TYR A 50 3.59 6.41 1.29
C TYR A 50 4.90 6.68 2.03
N VAL A 51 4.83 7.41 3.16
CA VAL A 51 5.99 7.68 4.01
C VAL A 51 6.58 6.37 4.54
N ILE A 52 5.75 5.45 5.04
CA ILE A 52 6.20 4.14 5.53
C ILE A 52 6.88 3.35 4.40
N LEU A 53 6.29 3.34 3.21
CA LEU A 53 6.81 2.62 2.05
C LEU A 53 8.18 3.18 1.63
N VAL A 54 8.30 4.51 1.52
CA VAL A 54 9.55 5.18 1.16
C VAL A 54 10.64 4.92 2.21
N LEU A 55 10.31 4.98 3.50
CA LEU A 55 11.25 4.66 4.58
C LEU A 55 11.73 3.21 4.48
N ALA A 56 10.82 2.26 4.27
CA ALA A 56 11.17 0.86 4.10
C ALA A 56 12.09 0.64 2.88
N LEU A 57 11.83 1.35 1.77
CA LEU A 57 12.69 1.31 0.58
C LEU A 57 14.10 1.83 0.87
N VAL A 58 14.23 2.98 1.52
CA VAL A 58 15.53 3.59 1.87
C VAL A 58 16.33 2.67 2.79
N ILE A 59 15.69 2.11 3.81
CA ILE A 59 16.32 1.12 4.71
C ILE A 59 16.75 -0.12 3.91
N GLY A 60 15.90 -0.63 3.02
CA GLY A 60 16.22 -1.77 2.17
C GLY A 60 17.46 -1.53 1.32
N VAL A 61 17.52 -0.39 0.62
CA VAL A 61 18.70 0.00 -0.18
C VAL A 61 19.94 0.13 0.71
N PHE A 62 19.83 0.77 1.87
CA PHE A 62 20.93 0.91 2.82
C PHE A 62 21.50 -0.45 3.25
N VAL A 63 20.63 -1.41 3.60
CA VAL A 63 21.04 -2.77 3.98
C VAL A 63 21.76 -3.46 2.83
N VAL A 64 21.21 -3.39 1.61
CA VAL A 64 21.83 -3.97 0.41
C VAL A 64 23.22 -3.37 0.17
N VAL A 65 23.35 -2.04 0.23
CA VAL A 65 24.65 -1.36 0.08
C VAL A 65 25.63 -1.83 1.13
N LYS A 66 25.22 -1.92 2.40
CA LYS A 66 26.09 -2.43 3.48
C LYS A 66 26.54 -3.86 3.25
N MET A 67 25.64 -4.73 2.77
CA MET A 67 25.96 -6.11 2.43
C MET A 67 26.96 -6.18 1.27
N VAL A 68 26.76 -5.39 0.21
CA VAL A 68 27.66 -5.32 -0.95
C VAL A 68 29.04 -4.79 -0.55
N LEU A 69 29.11 -3.71 0.25
CA LEU A 69 30.41 -3.19 0.73
C LEU A 69 31.14 -4.22 1.59
N SER A 70 30.41 -4.95 2.44
CA SER A 70 31.00 -6.03 3.25
C SER A 70 31.53 -7.19 2.40
N ALA A 71 30.86 -7.50 1.29
CA ALA A 71 31.27 -8.58 0.37
C ALA A 71 32.36 -8.15 -0.62
N ALA A 72 32.49 -6.86 -0.90
CA ALA A 72 33.51 -6.32 -1.81
C ALA A 72 34.78 -5.86 -1.08
N GLY A 73 34.69 -5.56 0.22
CA GLY A 73 35.83 -5.21 1.08
C GLY A 73 36.48 -6.41 1.79
N SER A 74 36.02 -7.63 1.51
CA SER A 74 36.61 -8.91 1.93
C SER A 74 37.54 -9.48 0.87
#